data_AF-A0A7V4MJV3-F1
#
_entry.id   AF-A0A7V4MJV3-F1
#
_cell.length_a   1.000
_cell.length_b   1.000
_cell.length_c   1.000
_cell.angle_alpha   90.00
_cell.angle_beta   90.00
_cell.angle_gamma   90.00
#
_symmetry.space_group_name_H-M   'P 1'
#
loop_
_entity.id
_entity.type
_entity.pdbx_description
1 polymer ?
#
loop_
_entity_poly.entity_id
_entity_poly.type
_entity_poly.pdbx_seq_one_letter_code
_entity_poly.pdbx_strand_id
1 'polypeptide(L)'
;MTWYYVFSSLSNALLSTYLGALVIGKNPKGRLNQSFFLFCVCIAAWAYPYMLWPIADTAEDALFAFRLLHLGAIYLSVAYLFFVAEFLGITAKLKKVLVGGFFAASFFAAFSFTPFFIASVEPKFSMRFWANPGILYHFYLLFFFGFALYSTYLLIKHYKYSLRVRKAQIRYILIGITLTYIGGSMNYFLWYDINIPPYGNIFASSYVIASAYTIVAHRLMDIKVAFRKSTIFIFSISSMFFLAIAARQVLGFMPQNYHWAAELCVLLMSLVLYPKVWRAYEKIGARYFFASSYDSGRMIGDLSDKLRSTLDPVRIYAFINETVRNAFHSKFIGILTYDEKMKAYRVQSHHGAAFDKRVLSALTAINQGYLTNNIPIIVSELMRNRLFDQRARDVLAASGIEVIIPLSVKNRDIGLLLIGPKETGENYGEDDLDFLGVVSAQSAIAIDNALLYKETKDFNAKLKNEIEKATLELKSANAELKKLDIAKSEFISI
;
A
#
# COMPACT_ATOMS: atom_id res chain seq x y z
N MET A 1 34.76 17.91 -6.73
CA MET A 1 33.47 17.70 -7.45
C MET A 1 33.22 16.24 -7.80
N THR A 2 34.21 15.50 -8.31
CA THR A 2 34.08 14.09 -8.73
C THR A 2 33.40 13.17 -7.72
N TRP A 3 33.81 13.24 -6.44
CA TRP A 3 33.24 12.42 -5.37
C TRP A 3 31.74 12.65 -5.12
N TYR A 4 31.22 13.85 -5.41
CA TYR A 4 29.79 14.13 -5.29
C TYR A 4 28.97 13.31 -6.30
N TYR A 5 29.43 13.21 -7.55
CA TYR A 5 28.74 12.45 -8.60
C TYR A 5 28.77 10.94 -8.32
N VAL A 6 29.93 10.44 -7.85
CA VAL A 6 30.06 9.05 -7.41
C VAL A 6 29.12 8.76 -6.24
N PHE A 7 29.16 9.58 -5.18
CA PHE A 7 28.33 9.40 -3.99
C PHE A 7 26.83 9.50 -4.29
N SER A 8 26.40 10.51 -5.06
CA SER A 8 24.99 10.68 -5.42
C SER A 8 24.48 9.49 -6.23
N SER A 9 25.25 9.04 -7.21
CA SER A 9 24.86 7.90 -8.04
C SER A 9 24.85 6.58 -7.29
N LEU A 10 25.85 6.33 -6.44
CA LEU A 10 25.90 5.15 -5.60
C LEU A 10 24.71 5.10 -4.63
N SER A 11 24.36 6.24 -4.05
CA SER A 11 23.17 6.35 -3.19
C SER A 11 21.89 5.99 -3.94
N ASN A 12 21.74 6.49 -5.18
CA ASN A 12 20.62 6.15 -6.06
C ASN A 12 20.55 4.65 -6.40
N ALA A 13 21.70 4.05 -6.72
CA ALA A 13 21.81 2.64 -7.08
C ALA A 13 21.46 1.73 -5.90
N LEU A 14 22.04 1.99 -4.73
CA LEU A 14 21.82 1.19 -3.52
C LEU A 14 20.37 1.28 -3.04
N LEU A 15 19.81 2.48 -2.98
CA LEU A 15 18.44 2.67 -2.52
C LEU A 15 17.42 1.98 -3.45
N SER A 16 17.59 2.14 -4.75
CA SER A 16 16.70 1.51 -5.75
C SER A 16 16.81 -0.02 -5.72
N THR A 17 18.03 -0.55 -5.61
CA THR A 17 18.26 -1.99 -5.52
C THR A 17 17.63 -2.57 -4.25
N TYR A 18 17.85 -1.93 -3.10
CA TYR A 18 17.27 -2.34 -1.81
C TYR A 18 15.74 -2.37 -1.85
N LEU A 19 15.11 -1.28 -2.26
CA LEU A 19 13.65 -1.18 -2.27
C LEU A 19 13.01 -2.08 -3.33
N GLY A 20 13.60 -2.16 -4.52
CA GLY A 20 13.17 -3.08 -5.57
C GLY A 20 13.20 -4.52 -5.08
N ALA A 21 14.34 -4.98 -4.55
CA ALA A 21 14.50 -6.35 -4.06
C ALA A 21 13.51 -6.68 -2.92
N LEU A 22 13.28 -5.74 -2.01
CA LEU A 22 12.34 -5.91 -0.91
C LEU A 22 10.89 -6.06 -1.40
N VAL A 23 10.49 -5.22 -2.36
CA VAL A 23 9.15 -5.23 -2.94
C VAL A 23 8.88 -6.53 -3.68
N ILE A 24 9.80 -6.99 -4.54
CA ILE A 24 9.60 -8.21 -5.31
C ILE A 24 9.69 -9.47 -4.44
N GLY A 25 10.59 -9.50 -3.46
CA GLY A 25 10.77 -10.64 -2.57
C GLY A 25 9.53 -10.96 -1.72
N LYS A 26 8.71 -9.95 -1.40
CA LYS A 26 7.48 -10.15 -0.63
C LYS A 26 6.31 -10.69 -1.46
N ASN A 27 6.18 -10.28 -2.71
CA ASN A 27 5.14 -10.80 -3.61
C ASN A 27 5.63 -10.84 -5.07
N PRO A 28 6.37 -11.90 -5.46
CA PRO A 28 6.97 -11.98 -6.79
C PRO A 28 5.95 -12.16 -7.92
N LYS A 29 4.73 -12.59 -7.59
CA LYS A 29 3.62 -12.77 -8.56
C LYS A 29 2.76 -11.51 -8.71
N GLY A 30 2.90 -10.51 -7.83
CA GLY A 30 2.13 -9.28 -7.86
C GLY A 30 2.59 -8.37 -9.00
N ARG A 31 1.69 -8.01 -9.93
CA ARG A 31 2.04 -7.14 -11.08
C ARG A 31 2.51 -5.75 -10.66
N LEU A 32 1.91 -5.18 -9.62
CA LEU A 32 2.35 -3.91 -9.03
C LEU A 32 3.81 -4.02 -8.52
N ASN A 33 4.13 -5.10 -7.82
CA ASN A 33 5.48 -5.35 -7.30
C ASN A 33 6.50 -5.54 -8.44
N GLN A 34 6.13 -6.28 -9.49
CA GLN A 34 6.96 -6.50 -10.67
C GLN A 34 7.24 -5.21 -11.44
N SER A 35 6.21 -4.39 -11.67
CA SER A 35 6.37 -3.12 -12.38
C SER A 35 7.22 -2.12 -11.58
N PHE A 36 7.04 -2.04 -10.26
CA PHE A 36 7.89 -1.24 -9.39
C PHE A 36 9.33 -1.74 -9.37
N PHE A 37 9.53 -3.06 -9.27
CA PHE A 37 10.86 -3.67 -9.33
C PHE A 37 11.58 -3.36 -10.64
N LEU A 38 10.91 -3.52 -11.79
CA LEU A 38 11.46 -3.17 -13.10
C LEU A 38 11.90 -1.70 -13.16
N PHE A 39 11.08 -0.80 -12.62
CA PHE A 39 11.42 0.61 -12.55
C PHE A 39 12.67 0.86 -11.66
N CYS A 40 12.76 0.23 -10.49
CA CYS A 40 13.96 0.28 -9.64
C CYS A 40 15.21 -0.30 -10.33
N VAL A 41 15.06 -1.39 -11.09
CA VAL A 41 16.15 -1.98 -11.88
C VAL A 41 16.64 -1.00 -12.95
N CYS A 42 15.75 -0.28 -13.63
CA CYS A 42 16.15 0.72 -14.62
C CYS A 42 16.94 1.88 -13.97
N ILE A 43 16.52 2.35 -12.78
CA ILE A 43 17.28 3.37 -12.03
C ILE A 43 18.66 2.82 -11.65
N ALA A 44 18.74 1.59 -11.13
CA ALA A 44 20.01 0.98 -10.73
C ALA A 44 20.94 0.76 -11.93
N ALA A 45 20.41 0.29 -13.07
CA ALA A 45 21.16 0.07 -14.31
C ALA A 45 21.70 1.36 -14.92
N TRP A 46 21.07 2.51 -14.63
CA TRP A 46 21.61 3.83 -14.97
C TRP A 46 22.61 4.33 -13.93
N ALA A 47 22.29 4.19 -12.64
CA ALA A 47 23.06 4.77 -11.55
C ALA A 47 24.39 4.04 -11.27
N TYR A 48 24.46 2.72 -11.48
CA TYR A 48 25.72 1.98 -11.33
C TYR A 48 26.77 2.45 -12.35
N PRO A 49 26.51 2.49 -13.66
CA PRO A 49 27.51 2.94 -14.63
C PRO A 49 27.75 4.46 -14.61
N TYR A 50 26.78 5.27 -14.14
CA TYR A 50 26.97 6.72 -14.02
C TYR A 50 28.12 7.10 -13.07
N MET A 51 28.49 6.25 -12.09
CA MET A 51 29.64 6.53 -11.22
C MET A 51 31.00 6.38 -11.91
N LEU A 52 31.04 5.82 -13.12
CA LEU A 52 32.28 5.49 -13.84
C LEU A 52 32.83 6.68 -14.64
N TRP A 53 31.98 7.49 -15.27
CA TRP A 53 32.45 8.63 -16.09
C TRP A 53 33.22 9.69 -15.28
N PRO A 54 32.90 10.03 -14.02
CA PRO A 54 33.63 11.05 -13.27
C PRO A 54 35.06 10.60 -12.91
N ILE A 55 35.27 9.29 -12.75
CA ILE A 55 36.57 8.69 -12.36
C ILE A 55 37.36 8.17 -13.55
N ALA A 56 36.82 8.30 -14.76
CA ALA A 56 37.49 7.85 -15.98
C ALA A 56 38.77 8.65 -16.24
N ASP A 57 39.85 7.93 -16.55
CA ASP A 57 41.14 8.54 -16.90
C ASP A 57 41.27 8.81 -18.40
N THR A 58 40.57 8.04 -19.23
CA THR A 58 40.61 8.16 -20.68
C THR A 58 39.24 8.55 -21.26
N ALA A 59 39.25 9.17 -22.44
CA ALA A 59 38.03 9.49 -23.16
C ALA A 59 37.25 8.22 -23.57
N GLU A 60 37.94 7.12 -23.83
CA GLU A 60 37.34 5.83 -24.19
C GLU A 60 36.55 5.23 -23.01
N ASP A 61 37.13 5.25 -21.80
CA ASP A 61 36.47 4.78 -20.58
C ASP A 61 35.24 5.62 -20.25
N ALA A 62 35.35 6.95 -20.39
CA ALA A 62 34.22 7.86 -20.18
C ALA A 62 33.11 7.62 -21.20
N LEU A 63 33.46 7.45 -22.48
CA LEU A 63 32.50 7.15 -23.54
C LEU A 63 31.80 5.81 -23.30
N PHE A 64 32.55 4.78 -22.89
CA PHE A 64 31.99 3.49 -22.50
C PHE A 64 31.00 3.63 -21.33
N ALA A 65 31.36 4.37 -20.28
CA ALA A 65 30.49 4.64 -19.15
C ALA A 65 29.18 5.33 -19.56
N PHE A 66 29.26 6.36 -20.42
CA PHE A 66 28.08 7.02 -20.98
C PHE A 66 27.22 6.08 -21.82
N ARG A 67 27.81 5.20 -22.63
CA ARG A 67 27.06 4.22 -23.43
C ARG A 67 26.37 3.16 -22.58
N LEU A 68 27.04 2.73 -21.50
CA LEU A 68 26.53 1.73 -20.58
C LEU A 68 25.39 2.27 -19.70
N LEU A 69 25.52 3.49 -19.14
CA LEU A 69 24.46 4.08 -18.29
C LEU A 69 23.15 4.30 -19.04
N HIS A 70 23.21 4.52 -20.36
CA HIS A 70 22.01 4.72 -21.18
C HIS A 70 21.18 3.46 -21.37
N LEU A 71 21.76 2.26 -21.21
CA LEU A 71 20.96 1.02 -21.21
C LEU A 71 19.91 1.04 -20.09
N GLY A 72 20.20 1.63 -18.93
CA GLY A 72 19.20 1.83 -17.87
C GLY A 72 18.25 3.00 -18.15
N ALA A 73 18.81 4.13 -18.61
CA ALA A 73 18.04 5.37 -18.82
C ALA A 73 16.95 5.21 -19.91
N ILE A 74 17.25 4.46 -20.97
CA ILE A 74 16.35 4.27 -22.12
C ILE A 74 15.02 3.62 -21.71
N TYR A 75 15.06 2.63 -20.82
CA TYR A 75 13.84 1.92 -20.37
C TYR A 75 13.12 2.64 -19.22
N LEU A 76 13.76 3.62 -18.58
CA LEU A 76 13.28 4.21 -17.34
C LEU A 76 11.90 4.87 -17.47
N SER A 77 11.65 5.65 -18.53
CA SER A 77 10.39 6.36 -18.73
C SER A 77 9.21 5.41 -19.03
N VAL A 78 9.45 4.32 -19.76
CA VAL A 78 8.43 3.31 -20.06
C VAL A 78 8.18 2.40 -18.86
N ALA A 79 9.23 2.01 -18.13
CA ALA A 79 9.08 1.27 -16.87
C ALA A 79 8.30 2.09 -15.84
N TYR A 80 8.51 3.41 -15.79
CA TYR A 80 7.72 4.31 -14.98
C TYR A 80 6.24 4.33 -15.39
N LEU A 81 5.95 4.46 -16.70
CA LEU A 81 4.56 4.38 -17.19
C LEU A 81 3.92 3.03 -16.83
N PHE A 82 4.67 1.93 -16.95
CA PHE A 82 4.18 0.61 -16.59
C PHE A 82 3.81 0.53 -15.12
N PHE A 83 4.68 1.02 -14.22
CA PHE A 83 4.37 1.12 -12.79
C PHE A 83 3.13 1.98 -12.54
N VAL A 84 3.03 3.17 -13.13
CA VAL A 84 1.87 4.05 -12.98
C VAL A 84 0.60 3.37 -13.49
N ALA A 85 0.66 2.65 -14.60
CA ALA A 85 -0.48 1.94 -15.17
C ALA A 85 -0.98 0.82 -14.25
N GLU A 86 -0.08 0.03 -13.66
CA GLU A 86 -0.42 -1.00 -12.66
C GLU A 86 -0.96 -0.38 -11.37
N PHE A 87 -0.31 0.68 -10.87
CA PHE A 87 -0.73 1.42 -9.68
C PHE A 87 -2.14 2.02 -9.83
N LEU A 88 -2.46 2.54 -11.02
CA LEU A 88 -3.77 3.09 -11.33
C LEU A 88 -4.80 2.01 -11.75
N GLY A 89 -4.38 0.78 -12.04
CA GLY A 89 -5.25 -0.30 -12.51
C GLY A 89 -5.74 -0.11 -13.95
N ILE A 90 -4.96 0.60 -14.79
CA ILE A 90 -5.32 0.96 -16.18
C ILE A 90 -4.45 0.25 -17.23
N THR A 91 -3.62 -0.72 -16.84
CA THR A 91 -2.71 -1.45 -17.74
C THR A 91 -3.41 -2.03 -18.96
N ALA A 92 -4.62 -2.58 -18.81
CA ALA A 92 -5.38 -3.16 -19.91
C ALA A 92 -5.65 -2.14 -21.04
N LYS A 93 -5.92 -0.87 -20.69
CA LYS A 93 -6.15 0.21 -21.64
C LYS A 93 -4.85 0.68 -22.31
N LEU A 94 -3.73 0.61 -21.59
CA LEU A 94 -2.42 1.07 -22.06
C LEU A 94 -1.54 -0.03 -22.65
N LYS A 95 -2.01 -1.28 -22.75
CA LYS A 95 -1.20 -2.42 -23.18
C LYS A 95 -0.47 -2.19 -24.51
N LYS A 96 -1.15 -1.64 -25.52
CA LYS A 96 -0.53 -1.33 -26.83
C LYS A 96 0.55 -0.26 -26.72
N VAL A 97 0.31 0.79 -25.93
CA VAL A 97 1.27 1.89 -25.69
C VAL A 97 2.50 1.38 -24.95
N LEU A 98 2.32 0.52 -23.95
CA LEU A 98 3.42 -0.10 -23.20
C LEU A 98 4.26 -1.01 -24.09
N VAL A 99 3.63 -1.91 -24.85
CA VAL A 99 4.36 -2.82 -25.78
C VAL A 99 5.12 -2.02 -26.83
N GLY A 100 4.48 -1.04 -27.46
CA GLY A 100 5.14 -0.15 -28.42
C GLY A 100 6.27 0.66 -27.78
N GLY A 101 6.08 1.14 -26.55
CA GLY A 101 7.09 1.87 -25.78
C GLY A 101 8.32 1.02 -25.47
N PHE A 102 8.14 -0.23 -25.01
CA PHE A 102 9.26 -1.15 -24.78
C PHE A 102 9.98 -1.52 -26.08
N PHE A 103 9.25 -1.72 -27.18
CA PHE A 103 9.86 -1.97 -28.49
C PHE A 103 10.69 -0.77 -28.97
N ALA A 104 10.17 0.46 -28.83
CA ALA A 104 10.90 1.69 -29.15
C ALA A 104 12.12 1.88 -28.23
N ALA A 105 12.02 1.57 -26.94
CA ALA A 105 13.15 1.56 -26.02
C ALA A 105 14.22 0.55 -26.47
N SER A 106 13.84 -0.67 -26.87
CA SER A 106 14.78 -1.67 -27.40
C SER A 106 15.45 -1.22 -28.70
N PHE A 107 14.73 -0.49 -29.57
CA PHE A 107 15.34 0.14 -30.74
C PHE A 107 16.45 1.12 -30.32
N PHE A 108 16.19 2.08 -29.42
CA PHE A 108 17.25 3.00 -28.97
C PHE A 108 18.41 2.27 -28.26
N ALA A 109 18.11 1.26 -27.45
CA ALA A 109 19.12 0.49 -26.73
C ALA A 109 20.08 -0.23 -27.69
N ALA A 110 19.60 -0.73 -28.83
CA ALA A 110 20.43 -1.35 -29.87
C ALA A 110 21.47 -0.37 -30.44
N PHE A 111 21.18 0.93 -30.45
CA PHE A 111 22.10 1.97 -30.92
C PHE A 111 22.93 2.61 -29.80
N SER A 112 22.73 2.24 -28.53
CA SER A 112 23.36 2.90 -27.37
C SER A 112 24.90 2.92 -27.46
N PHE A 113 25.51 1.90 -28.06
CA PHE A 113 26.97 1.80 -28.23
C PHE A 113 27.50 2.38 -29.56
N THR A 114 26.66 3.08 -30.32
CA THR A 114 27.02 3.61 -31.64
C THR A 114 27.16 5.14 -31.62
N PRO A 115 27.93 5.73 -32.56
CA PRO A 115 28.01 7.18 -32.71
C PRO A 115 26.66 7.85 -33.03
N PHE A 116 25.69 7.11 -33.59
CA PHE A 116 24.35 7.62 -33.86
C PHE A 116 23.57 7.98 -32.59
N PHE A 117 23.90 7.35 -31.46
CA PHE A 117 23.29 7.64 -30.16
C PHE A 117 24.20 8.50 -29.29
N ILE A 118 25.44 8.08 -29.06
CA ILE A 118 26.45 8.86 -28.33
C ILE A 118 27.70 8.94 -29.20
N ALA A 119 27.92 10.13 -29.76
CA ALA A 119 28.92 10.38 -30.80
C ALA A 119 30.34 10.36 -30.25
N SER A 120 30.60 11.17 -29.23
CA SER A 120 31.91 11.35 -28.62
C SER A 120 31.78 11.87 -27.18
N VAL A 121 32.92 11.99 -26.49
CA VAL A 121 33.01 12.75 -25.24
C VAL A 121 34.06 13.85 -25.40
N GLU A 122 33.82 15.00 -24.79
CA GLU A 122 34.77 16.12 -24.78
C GLU A 122 34.73 16.85 -23.43
N PRO A 123 35.76 17.64 -23.10
CA PRO A 123 35.72 18.50 -21.91
C PRO A 123 34.62 19.55 -22.06
N LYS A 124 33.69 19.62 -21.10
CA LYS A 124 32.62 20.63 -21.09
C LYS A 124 32.51 21.30 -19.73
N PHE A 125 32.44 22.62 -19.73
CA PHE A 125 32.37 23.44 -18.52
C PHE A 125 33.49 23.09 -17.52
N SER A 126 33.15 22.47 -16.38
CA SER A 126 34.11 22.02 -15.36
C SER A 126 34.33 20.49 -15.34
N MET A 127 33.79 19.77 -16.33
CA MET A 127 33.88 18.31 -16.43
C MET A 127 34.97 17.89 -17.40
N ARG A 128 35.83 16.96 -16.98
CA ARG A 128 36.93 16.41 -17.80
C ARG A 128 36.43 15.72 -19.06
N PHE A 129 35.32 14.99 -18.95
CA PHE A 129 34.66 14.31 -20.05
C PHE A 129 33.15 14.46 -19.92
N TRP A 130 32.49 14.86 -21.00
CA TRP A 130 31.04 14.92 -21.11
C TRP A 130 30.59 14.48 -22.50
N ALA A 131 29.47 13.77 -22.59
CA ALA A 131 29.01 13.17 -23.83
C ALA A 131 28.36 14.17 -24.79
N ASN A 132 28.58 13.91 -26.08
CA ASN A 132 27.93 14.59 -27.20
C ASN A 132 26.80 13.74 -27.78
N PRO A 133 25.60 14.32 -27.98
CA PRO A 133 24.47 13.61 -28.52
C PRO A 133 24.69 13.25 -29.99
N GLY A 134 24.40 12.01 -30.36
CA GLY A 134 24.18 11.63 -31.75
C GLY A 134 22.76 11.96 -32.21
N ILE A 135 22.48 11.84 -33.50
CA ILE A 135 21.17 12.20 -34.08
C ILE A 135 19.98 11.47 -33.42
N LEU A 136 20.16 10.19 -33.04
CA LEU A 136 19.11 9.39 -32.39
C LEU A 136 18.85 9.83 -30.95
N TYR A 137 19.80 10.51 -30.31
CA TYR A 137 19.66 10.97 -28.94
C TYR A 137 18.53 12.00 -28.79
N HIS A 138 18.37 12.88 -29.78
CA HIS A 138 17.30 13.90 -29.76
C HIS A 138 15.91 13.25 -29.80
N PHE A 139 15.73 12.22 -30.64
CA PHE A 139 14.49 11.45 -30.70
C PHE A 139 14.26 10.65 -29.40
N TYR A 140 15.33 10.12 -28.80
CA TYR A 140 15.26 9.48 -27.49
C TYR A 140 14.81 10.46 -26.40
N LEU A 141 15.28 11.71 -26.39
CA LEU A 141 14.82 12.68 -25.39
C LEU A 141 13.33 13.00 -25.54
N LEU A 142 12.83 13.15 -26.77
CA LEU A 142 11.40 13.33 -27.02
C LEU A 142 10.59 12.13 -26.52
N PHE A 143 11.08 10.92 -26.78
CA PHE A 143 10.51 9.69 -26.25
C PHE A 143 10.52 9.66 -24.71
N PHE A 144 11.67 9.93 -24.09
CA PHE A 144 11.85 9.91 -22.64
C PHE A 144 10.91 10.89 -21.94
N PHE A 145 10.93 12.17 -22.35
CA PHE A 145 10.08 13.20 -21.77
C PHE A 145 8.60 13.01 -22.12
N GLY A 146 8.28 12.50 -23.31
CA GLY A 146 6.92 12.17 -23.70
C GLY A 146 6.27 11.15 -22.78
N PHE A 147 6.95 10.02 -22.52
CA PHE A 147 6.47 9.00 -21.57
C PHE A 147 6.44 9.50 -20.13
N ALA A 148 7.44 10.29 -19.71
CA ALA A 148 7.49 10.90 -18.39
C ALA A 148 6.29 11.83 -18.14
N LEU A 149 6.07 12.80 -19.04
CA LEU A 149 4.97 13.77 -18.95
C LEU A 149 3.61 13.07 -19.04
N TYR A 150 3.46 12.07 -19.91
CA TYR A 150 2.23 11.29 -20.02
C TYR A 150 1.91 10.54 -18.71
N SER A 151 2.92 9.93 -18.09
CA SER A 151 2.78 9.23 -16.80
C SER A 151 2.37 10.19 -15.68
N THR A 152 2.99 11.37 -15.61
CA THR A 152 2.62 12.42 -14.64
C THR A 152 1.20 12.95 -14.90
N TYR A 153 0.83 13.16 -16.16
CA TYR A 153 -0.53 13.54 -16.54
C TYR A 153 -1.57 12.52 -16.05
N LEU A 154 -1.30 11.22 -16.20
CA LEU A 154 -2.19 10.17 -15.72
C LEU A 154 -2.36 10.21 -14.20
N LEU A 155 -1.28 10.43 -13.45
CA LEU A 155 -1.34 10.59 -12.00
C LEU A 155 -2.16 11.83 -11.60
N ILE A 156 -1.93 12.99 -12.24
CA ILE A 156 -2.69 14.23 -11.98
C ILE A 156 -4.17 14.04 -12.31
N LYS A 157 -4.47 13.37 -13.42
CA LYS A 157 -5.84 13.05 -13.83
C LYS A 157 -6.54 12.21 -12.76
N HIS A 158 -5.91 11.13 -12.28
CA HIS A 158 -6.52 10.25 -11.27
C HIS A 158 -6.50 10.84 -9.86
N TYR A 159 -5.58 11.76 -9.56
CA TYR A 159 -5.54 12.50 -8.29
C TYR A 159 -6.87 13.21 -7.99
N LYS A 160 -7.48 13.81 -9.02
CA LYS A 160 -8.75 14.55 -8.90
C LYS A 160 -9.94 13.67 -8.52
N TYR A 161 -9.89 12.37 -8.82
CA TYR A 161 -11.01 11.44 -8.62
C TYR A 161 -10.74 10.37 -7.54
N SER A 162 -9.58 10.43 -6.87
CA SER A 162 -9.17 9.44 -5.88
C SER A 162 -9.65 9.82 -4.47
N LEU A 163 -10.09 8.82 -3.69
CA LEU A 163 -10.38 8.94 -2.26
C LEU A 163 -9.10 9.07 -1.42
N ARG A 164 -9.20 9.50 -0.15
CA ARG A 164 -8.08 9.96 0.70
C ARG A 164 -6.81 9.13 0.63
N VAL A 165 -6.88 7.82 0.89
CA VAL A 165 -5.68 6.95 0.89
C VAL A 165 -5.00 6.97 -0.48
N ARG A 166 -5.75 6.76 -1.56
CA ARG A 166 -5.21 6.75 -2.92
C ARG A 166 -4.77 8.14 -3.38
N LYS A 167 -5.45 9.18 -2.92
CA LYS A 167 -5.08 10.59 -3.16
C LYS A 167 -3.76 10.95 -2.46
N ALA A 168 -3.57 10.50 -1.22
CA ALA A 168 -2.33 10.63 -0.49
C ALA A 168 -1.20 9.87 -1.21
N GLN A 169 -1.44 8.61 -1.60
CA GLN A 169 -0.48 7.82 -2.37
C GLN A 169 -0.03 8.55 -3.65
N ILE A 170 -1.00 9.02 -4.45
CA ILE A 170 -0.69 9.77 -5.68
C ILE A 170 0.06 11.07 -5.37
N ARG A 171 -0.31 11.81 -4.32
CA ARG A 171 0.37 13.06 -3.91
C ARG A 171 1.85 12.84 -3.64
N TYR A 172 2.20 11.84 -2.83
CA TYR A 172 3.60 11.57 -2.49
C TYR A 172 4.39 11.08 -3.72
N ILE A 173 3.79 10.21 -4.54
CA ILE A 173 4.38 9.79 -5.82
C ILE A 173 4.63 11.00 -6.73
N LEU A 174 3.70 11.95 -6.81
CA LEU A 174 3.83 13.18 -7.59
C LEU A 174 4.93 14.10 -7.05
N ILE A 175 5.03 14.28 -5.73
CA ILE A 175 6.12 15.07 -5.11
C ILE A 175 7.47 14.42 -5.43
N GLY A 176 7.56 13.10 -5.24
CA GLY A 176 8.77 12.33 -5.49
C GLY A 176 9.23 12.43 -6.94
N ILE A 177 8.32 12.26 -7.91
CA ILE A 177 8.67 12.32 -9.33
C ILE A 177 9.00 13.74 -9.79
N THR A 178 8.34 14.77 -9.23
CA THR A 178 8.62 16.17 -9.57
C THR A 178 10.05 16.53 -9.18
N LEU A 179 10.47 16.17 -7.96
CA LEU A 179 11.85 16.35 -7.50
C LEU A 179 12.83 15.55 -8.36
N THR A 180 12.48 14.31 -8.73
CA THR A 180 13.30 13.46 -9.60
C THR A 180 13.45 14.04 -11.01
N TYR A 181 12.40 14.64 -11.59
CA TYR A 181 12.50 15.27 -12.91
C TYR A 181 13.23 16.61 -12.86
N ILE A 182 13.03 17.42 -11.83
CA ILE A 182 13.81 18.65 -11.64
C ILE A 182 15.29 18.31 -11.54
N GLY A 183 15.67 17.36 -10.68
CA GLY A 183 17.07 16.99 -10.52
C GLY A 183 17.64 16.19 -11.69
N GLY A 184 16.88 15.24 -12.22
CA GLY A 184 17.29 14.39 -13.33
C GLY A 184 17.46 15.17 -14.63
N SER A 185 16.58 16.15 -14.91
CA SER A 185 16.67 16.98 -16.12
C SER A 185 17.94 17.82 -16.18
N MET A 186 18.55 18.15 -15.03
CA MET A 186 19.83 18.87 -14.98
C MET A 186 20.96 18.09 -15.67
N ASN A 187 20.84 16.76 -15.81
CA ASN A 187 21.81 15.96 -16.56
C ASN A 187 21.82 16.26 -18.05
N TYR A 188 20.79 16.89 -18.63
CA TYR A 188 20.71 17.11 -20.07
C TYR A 188 21.23 18.47 -20.53
N PHE A 189 21.42 19.45 -19.64
CA PHE A 189 21.87 20.80 -20.03
C PHE A 189 23.25 20.79 -20.70
N LEU A 190 24.22 20.08 -20.10
CA LEU A 190 25.58 19.99 -20.66
C LEU A 190 25.65 19.20 -21.99
N TRP A 191 24.64 18.40 -22.34
CA TRP A 191 24.58 17.74 -23.66
C TRP A 191 24.36 18.73 -24.80
N TYR A 192 23.84 19.92 -24.48
CA TYR A 192 23.56 21.01 -25.41
C TYR A 192 24.34 22.28 -25.06
N ASP A 193 25.48 22.13 -24.39
CA ASP A 193 26.41 23.22 -24.05
C ASP A 193 25.80 24.33 -23.19
N ILE A 194 24.75 24.01 -22.43
CA ILE A 194 24.19 24.88 -21.40
C ILE A 194 24.95 24.62 -20.11
N ASN A 195 25.65 25.64 -19.61
CA ASN A 195 26.58 25.60 -18.46
C ASN A 195 25.89 25.42 -17.09
N ILE A 196 25.05 24.39 -16.96
CA ILE A 196 24.39 24.00 -15.71
C ILE A 196 24.89 22.60 -15.32
N PRO A 197 25.71 22.47 -14.25
CA PRO A 197 26.21 21.17 -13.81
C PRO A 197 25.09 20.29 -13.22
N PRO A 198 25.23 18.96 -13.30
CA PRO A 198 24.20 18.00 -12.88
C PRO A 198 24.15 17.78 -11.36
N TYR A 199 24.15 18.85 -10.54
CA TYR A 199 23.96 18.73 -9.08
C TYR A 199 22.56 18.26 -8.68
N GLY A 200 21.63 18.19 -9.63
CA GLY A 200 20.32 17.59 -9.42
C GLY A 200 20.35 16.06 -9.27
N ASN A 201 21.48 15.40 -9.57
CA ASN A 201 21.58 13.94 -9.64
C ASN A 201 21.14 13.21 -8.36
N ILE A 202 21.40 13.81 -7.19
CA ILE A 202 21.00 13.26 -5.88
C ILE A 202 19.47 13.09 -5.75
N PHE A 203 18.68 13.87 -6.50
CA PHE A 203 17.21 13.78 -6.46
C PHE A 203 16.65 12.63 -7.31
N ALA A 204 17.47 11.86 -8.04
CA ALA A 204 16.94 10.69 -8.74
C ALA A 204 16.33 9.65 -7.76
N SER A 205 16.81 9.61 -6.52
CA SER A 205 16.24 8.82 -5.42
C SER A 205 14.96 9.38 -4.81
N SER A 206 14.60 10.64 -5.04
CA SER A 206 13.46 11.25 -4.32
C SER A 206 12.16 10.51 -4.59
N TYR A 207 11.97 10.01 -5.82
CA TYR A 207 10.84 9.17 -6.18
C TYR A 207 10.83 7.84 -5.41
N VAL A 208 11.99 7.20 -5.29
CA VAL A 208 12.14 5.91 -4.61
C VAL A 208 11.86 6.08 -3.11
N ILE A 209 12.33 7.16 -2.50
CA ILE A 209 12.03 7.54 -1.11
C ILE A 209 10.53 7.82 -0.93
N ALA A 210 9.95 8.63 -1.82
CA ALA A 210 8.53 8.96 -1.75
C ALA A 210 7.63 7.72 -1.93
N SER A 211 8.04 6.80 -2.81
CA SER A 211 7.37 5.52 -2.99
C SER A 211 7.50 4.65 -1.75
N ALA A 212 8.69 4.55 -1.15
CA ALA A 212 8.90 3.84 0.11
C ALA A 212 8.02 4.38 1.24
N TYR A 213 7.97 5.70 1.38
CA TYR A 213 7.07 6.35 2.34
C TYR A 213 5.61 5.99 2.05
N THR A 214 5.18 6.09 0.79
CA THR A 214 3.82 5.75 0.38
C THR A 214 3.45 4.30 0.68
N ILE A 215 4.40 3.38 0.52
CA ILE A 215 4.24 1.98 0.84
C ILE A 215 4.06 1.76 2.33
N VAL A 216 4.89 2.40 3.15
CA VAL A 216 4.91 2.21 4.61
C VAL A 216 3.77 2.94 5.31
N ALA A 217 3.52 4.20 4.95
CA ALA A 217 2.57 5.09 5.59
C ALA A 217 1.14 4.95 5.03
N HIS A 218 0.98 4.67 3.74
CA HIS A 218 -0.33 4.61 3.08
C HIS A 218 -0.67 3.24 2.50
N ARG A 219 -0.02 2.17 3.00
CA ARG A 219 -0.31 0.77 2.69
C ARG A 219 -0.41 0.47 1.18
N LEU A 220 0.47 1.10 0.38
CA LEU A 220 0.49 0.86 -1.08
C LEU A 220 0.72 -0.62 -1.40
N MET A 221 1.57 -1.28 -0.60
CA MET A 221 1.90 -2.69 -0.70
C MET A 221 2.07 -3.27 0.71
N ASP A 222 1.73 -4.54 0.89
CA ASP A 222 1.90 -5.25 2.17
C ASP A 222 3.36 -5.68 2.40
N ILE A 223 4.25 -4.69 2.59
CA ILE A 223 5.68 -4.93 2.86
C ILE A 223 6.16 -4.24 4.14
N LYS A 224 5.27 -3.54 4.87
CA LYS A 224 5.62 -2.68 6.03
C LYS A 224 6.49 -3.42 7.07
N VAL A 225 6.15 -4.67 7.38
CA VAL A 225 6.90 -5.49 8.34
C VAL A 225 8.29 -5.86 7.81
N ALA A 226 8.39 -6.25 6.54
CA ALA A 226 9.66 -6.58 5.91
C ALA A 226 10.57 -5.34 5.87
N PHE A 227 10.03 -4.21 5.40
CA PHE A 227 10.72 -2.91 5.36
C PHE A 227 11.22 -2.47 6.73
N ARG A 228 10.41 -2.63 7.78
CA ARG A 228 10.84 -2.35 9.17
C ARG A 228 12.06 -3.20 9.54
N LYS A 229 11.95 -4.53 9.43
CA LYS A 229 13.00 -5.45 9.88
C LYS A 229 14.30 -5.23 9.13
N SER A 230 14.24 -5.08 7.81
CA SER A 230 15.42 -4.83 6.98
C SER A 230 16.05 -3.46 7.25
N THR A 231 15.25 -2.42 7.45
CA THR A 231 15.77 -1.08 7.75
C THR A 231 16.46 -1.04 9.10
N ILE A 232 15.86 -1.64 10.14
CA ILE A 232 16.50 -1.79 11.46
C ILE A 232 17.80 -2.58 11.32
N PHE A 233 17.77 -3.72 10.61
CA PHE A 233 18.95 -4.55 10.38
C PHE A 233 20.09 -3.80 9.69
N ILE A 234 19.80 -3.08 8.61
CA ILE A 234 20.79 -2.28 7.87
C ILE A 234 21.38 -1.19 8.76
N PHE A 235 20.56 -0.43 9.49
CA PHE A 235 21.09 0.60 10.40
C PHE A 235 21.88 0.02 11.57
N SER A 236 21.44 -1.10 12.14
CA SER A 236 22.17 -1.79 13.19
C SER A 236 23.54 -2.27 12.71
N ILE A 237 23.61 -2.92 11.55
CA ILE A 237 24.88 -3.40 10.97
C ILE A 237 25.77 -2.22 10.58
N SER A 238 25.22 -1.20 9.92
CA SER A 238 25.98 -0.01 9.57
C SER A 238 26.60 0.64 10.82
N SER A 239 25.84 0.76 11.91
CA SER A 239 26.37 1.28 13.18
C SER A 239 27.46 0.40 13.77
N MET A 240 27.33 -0.93 13.71
CA MET A 240 28.41 -1.83 14.13
C MET A 240 29.66 -1.69 13.24
N PHE A 241 29.46 -1.55 11.93
CA PHE A 241 30.55 -1.36 10.98
C PHE A 241 31.28 -0.03 11.19
N PHE A 242 30.54 1.07 11.41
CA PHE A 242 31.13 2.36 11.76
C PHE A 242 31.89 2.31 13.09
N LEU A 243 31.35 1.63 14.11
CA LEU A 243 32.06 1.40 15.36
C LEU A 243 33.34 0.60 15.17
N ALA A 244 33.33 -0.43 14.32
CA ALA A 244 34.51 -1.22 14.00
C ALA A 244 35.58 -0.38 13.27
N ILE A 245 35.20 0.48 12.32
CA ILE A 245 36.12 1.41 11.65
C ILE A 245 36.68 2.42 12.65
N ALA A 246 35.83 3.03 13.49
CA ALA A 246 36.26 4.00 14.48
C ALA A 246 37.23 3.36 15.49
N ALA A 247 36.94 2.15 15.95
CA ALA A 247 37.83 1.40 16.81
C ALA A 247 39.17 1.13 16.11
N ARG A 248 39.17 0.71 14.85
CA ARG A 248 40.41 0.49 14.08
C ARG A 248 41.28 1.75 13.99
N GLN A 249 40.68 2.93 13.82
CA GLN A 249 41.42 4.20 13.82
C GLN A 249 42.08 4.47 15.17
N VAL A 250 41.40 4.16 16.28
CA VAL A 250 41.96 4.29 17.63
C VAL A 250 43.07 3.26 17.89
N LEU A 251 42.92 2.03 17.38
CA LEU A 251 43.93 0.98 17.48
C LEU A 251 45.20 1.26 16.66
N GLY A 252 45.11 2.12 15.65
CA GLY A 252 46.27 2.63 14.92
C GLY A 252 47.30 3.36 15.81
N PHE A 253 46.91 3.82 17.00
CA PHE A 253 47.80 4.43 17.99
C PHE A 253 48.48 3.40 18.92
N MET A 254 48.10 2.12 18.86
CA MET A 254 48.68 1.05 19.68
C MET A 254 49.83 0.32 18.96
N PRO A 255 50.80 -0.25 19.71
CA PRO A 255 51.87 -1.08 19.13
C PRO A 255 51.30 -2.28 18.36
N GLN A 256 51.89 -2.60 17.19
CA GLN A 256 51.38 -3.64 16.28
C GLN A 256 51.20 -5.03 16.94
N ASN A 257 52.04 -5.37 17.92
CA ASN A 257 52.01 -6.67 18.60
C ASN A 257 50.68 -6.97 19.31
N TYR A 258 49.84 -5.96 19.57
CA TYR A 258 48.55 -6.10 20.25
C TYR A 258 47.33 -5.94 19.34
N HIS A 259 47.51 -5.73 18.02
CA HIS A 259 46.40 -5.44 17.10
C HIS A 259 45.38 -6.59 17.03
N TRP A 260 45.83 -7.84 16.99
CA TRP A 260 44.95 -9.02 16.95
C TRP A 260 44.05 -9.13 18.19
N ALA A 261 44.59 -8.84 19.38
CA ALA A 261 43.85 -8.91 20.64
C ALA A 261 42.80 -7.80 20.70
N ALA A 262 43.16 -6.62 20.20
CA ALA A 262 42.25 -5.50 20.13
C ALA A 262 41.13 -5.70 19.11
N GLU A 263 41.41 -6.28 17.94
CA GLU A 263 40.39 -6.66 16.95
C GLU A 263 39.41 -7.70 17.52
N LEU A 264 39.90 -8.68 18.28
CA LEU A 264 39.06 -9.64 18.99
C LEU A 264 38.16 -8.95 20.03
N CYS A 265 38.70 -7.99 20.80
CA CYS A 265 37.91 -7.19 21.74
C CYS A 265 36.81 -6.38 21.03
N VAL A 266 37.09 -5.77 19.88
CA VAL A 266 36.09 -5.04 19.08
C VAL A 266 34.98 -5.97 18.59
N LEU A 267 35.33 -7.18 18.15
CA LEU A 267 34.36 -8.18 17.71
C LEU A 267 33.46 -8.61 18.88
N LEU A 268 34.03 -8.93 20.04
CA LEU A 268 33.28 -9.31 21.24
C LEU A 268 32.38 -8.16 21.73
N MET A 269 32.90 -6.92 21.75
CA MET A 269 32.08 -5.74 22.08
C MET A 269 30.93 -5.54 21.09
N SER A 270 31.17 -5.76 19.80
CA SER A 270 30.13 -5.65 18.77
C SER A 270 29.01 -6.67 18.98
N LEU A 271 29.33 -7.90 19.39
CA LEU A 271 28.34 -8.93 19.72
C LEU A 271 27.48 -8.52 20.93
N VAL A 272 28.07 -7.89 21.94
CA VAL A 272 27.35 -7.40 23.14
C VAL A 272 26.53 -6.14 22.85
N LEU A 273 27.03 -5.25 21.99
CA LEU A 273 26.37 -3.99 21.64
C LEU A 273 25.25 -4.17 20.61
N TYR A 274 25.36 -5.15 19.71
CA TYR A 274 24.39 -5.35 18.63
C TYR A 274 22.94 -5.47 19.13
N PRO A 275 22.60 -6.30 20.14
CA PRO A 275 21.23 -6.37 20.66
C PRO A 275 20.73 -5.04 21.24
N LYS A 276 21.63 -4.23 21.84
CA LYS A 276 21.27 -2.91 22.39
C LYS A 276 20.98 -1.92 21.27
N VAL A 277 21.82 -1.89 20.23
CA VAL A 277 21.64 -1.04 19.06
C VAL A 277 20.39 -1.44 18.26
N TRP A 278 20.14 -2.75 18.10
CA TRP A 278 18.91 -3.26 17.52
C TRP A 278 17.67 -2.74 18.26
N ARG A 279 17.62 -2.91 19.59
CA ARG A 279 16.49 -2.43 20.41
C ARG A 279 16.33 -0.90 20.36
N ALA A 280 17.43 -0.15 20.30
CA ALA A 280 17.39 1.30 20.16
C ALA A 280 16.74 1.71 18.83
N TYR A 281 17.16 1.12 17.70
CA TYR A 281 16.54 1.38 16.40
C TYR A 281 15.11 0.87 16.32
N GLU A 282 14.78 -0.21 17.02
CA GLU A 282 13.40 -0.68 17.11
C GLU A 282 12.50 0.34 17.83
N LYS A 283 12.97 0.94 18.93
CA LYS A 283 12.23 1.98 19.66
C LYS A 283 12.11 3.29 18.86
N ILE A 284 13.18 3.70 18.18
CA ILE A 284 13.15 4.87 17.27
C ILE A 284 12.19 4.58 16.11
N GLY A 285 12.30 3.36 15.56
CA GLY A 285 11.43 2.85 14.52
C GLY A 285 9.97 2.99 14.92
N ALA A 286 9.61 2.46 16.09
CA ALA A 286 8.31 2.59 16.73
C ALA A 286 7.81 4.06 16.75
N ARG A 287 8.65 5.01 17.14
CA ARG A 287 8.24 6.42 17.26
C ARG A 287 7.98 7.13 15.92
N TYR A 288 8.74 6.82 14.87
CA TYR A 288 8.66 7.55 13.59
C TYR A 288 7.94 6.82 12.46
N PHE A 289 7.96 5.47 12.47
CA PHE A 289 7.27 4.64 11.47
C PHE A 289 5.96 4.03 11.99
N PHE A 290 5.69 4.15 13.29
CA PHE A 290 4.49 3.62 13.95
C PHE A 290 3.78 4.74 14.70
N ALA A 291 3.28 5.73 13.96
CA ALA A 291 2.04 6.36 14.38
C ALA A 291 0.95 5.26 14.42
N SER A 292 0.19 5.22 15.52
CA SER A 292 -1.10 4.52 15.72
C SER A 292 -1.19 3.04 16.13
N SER A 293 -0.17 2.33 16.64
CA SER A 293 -0.37 0.91 17.06
C SER A 293 -0.08 0.54 18.52
N TYR A 294 0.50 1.42 19.34
CA TYR A 294 0.95 1.00 20.68
C TYR A 294 -0.11 1.16 21.79
N ASP A 295 -1.05 2.11 21.67
CA ASP A 295 -2.17 2.25 22.64
C ASP A 295 -3.49 1.63 22.17
N SER A 296 -3.69 1.46 20.86
CA SER A 296 -4.85 0.73 20.34
C SER A 296 -4.78 -0.76 20.70
N GLY A 297 -3.58 -1.34 20.88
CA GLY A 297 -3.40 -2.78 21.08
C GLY A 297 -4.09 -3.36 22.32
N ARG A 298 -4.10 -2.65 23.45
CA ARG A 298 -4.82 -3.09 24.67
C ARG A 298 -6.33 -2.97 24.50
N MET A 299 -6.81 -1.84 23.98
CA MET A 299 -8.25 -1.64 23.71
C MET A 299 -8.79 -2.62 22.66
N ILE A 300 -7.99 -2.94 21.62
CA ILE A 300 -8.33 -3.95 20.60
C ILE A 300 -8.35 -5.35 21.22
N GLY A 301 -7.42 -5.66 22.13
CA GLY A 301 -7.39 -6.93 22.86
C GLY A 301 -8.68 -7.15 23.65
N ASP A 302 -9.02 -6.17 24.49
CA ASP A 302 -10.24 -6.21 25.32
C ASP A 302 -11.52 -6.29 24.46
N LEU A 303 -11.57 -5.55 23.35
CA LEU A 303 -12.67 -5.61 22.38
C LEU A 303 -12.78 -7.00 21.75
N SER A 304 -11.66 -7.56 21.28
CA SER A 304 -11.62 -8.84 20.57
C SER A 304 -12.01 -10.01 21.47
N ASP A 305 -11.63 -9.96 22.75
CA ASP A 305 -11.92 -11.04 23.70
C ASP A 305 -13.39 -11.03 24.15
N LYS A 306 -13.99 -9.84 24.34
CA LYS A 306 -15.44 -9.70 24.60
C LYS A 306 -16.30 -10.01 23.37
N LEU A 307 -15.86 -9.61 22.17
CA LEU A 307 -16.60 -9.90 20.94
C LEU A 307 -16.57 -11.39 20.60
N ARG A 308 -15.44 -12.09 20.81
CA ARG A 308 -15.33 -13.54 20.55
C ARG A 308 -16.13 -14.40 21.51
N SER A 309 -16.37 -13.94 22.73
CA SER A 309 -17.13 -14.69 23.74
C SER A 309 -18.66 -14.51 23.62
N THR A 310 -19.12 -13.66 22.69
CA THR A 310 -20.56 -13.37 22.51
C THR A 310 -21.04 -13.90 21.15
N LEU A 311 -22.04 -14.78 21.15
CA LEU A 311 -22.68 -15.31 19.92
C LEU A 311 -24.04 -14.69 19.62
N ASP A 312 -24.47 -13.70 20.40
CA ASP A 312 -25.72 -12.97 20.21
C ASP A 312 -25.47 -11.67 19.42
N PRO A 313 -25.95 -11.55 18.17
CA PRO A 313 -25.77 -10.36 17.35
C PRO A 313 -26.24 -9.07 18.05
N VAL A 314 -27.33 -9.13 18.81
CA VAL A 314 -27.91 -7.93 19.46
C VAL A 314 -26.96 -7.37 20.52
N ARG A 315 -26.35 -8.26 21.32
CA ARG A 315 -25.36 -7.86 22.32
C ARG A 315 -24.07 -7.33 21.68
N ILE A 316 -23.65 -7.95 20.57
CA ILE A 316 -22.49 -7.48 19.80
C ILE A 316 -22.71 -6.05 19.32
N TYR A 317 -23.86 -5.75 18.71
CA TYR A 317 -24.17 -4.40 18.24
C TYR A 317 -24.17 -3.38 19.38
N ALA A 318 -24.77 -3.71 20.53
CA ALA A 318 -24.78 -2.84 21.70
C ALA A 318 -23.37 -2.53 22.20
N PHE A 319 -22.50 -3.55 22.28
CA PHE A 319 -21.13 -3.41 22.75
C PHE A 319 -20.26 -2.57 21.80
N ILE A 320 -20.41 -2.75 20.48
CA ILE A 320 -19.73 -1.94 19.48
C ILE A 320 -20.16 -0.47 19.61
N ASN A 321 -21.48 -0.22 19.72
CA ASN A 321 -22.01 1.13 19.90
C ASN A 321 -21.43 1.81 21.14
N GLU A 322 -21.43 1.12 22.28
CA GLU A 322 -20.90 1.67 23.53
C GLU A 322 -19.40 1.97 23.44
N THR A 323 -18.62 1.05 22.89
CA THR A 323 -17.17 1.22 22.74
C THR A 323 -16.83 2.41 21.86
N VAL A 324 -17.43 2.48 20.67
CA VAL A 324 -17.16 3.56 19.71
C VAL A 324 -17.63 4.90 20.26
N ARG A 325 -18.78 4.92 20.95
CA ARG A 325 -19.29 6.14 21.60
C ARG A 325 -18.35 6.62 22.70
N ASN A 326 -17.90 5.73 23.58
CA ASN A 326 -17.02 6.12 24.68
C ASN A 326 -15.64 6.54 24.18
N ALA A 327 -15.18 6.00 23.05
CA ALA A 327 -13.90 6.37 22.45
C ALA A 327 -13.93 7.74 21.75
N PHE A 328 -15.02 8.07 21.05
CA PHE A 328 -15.08 9.25 20.18
C PHE A 328 -16.06 10.34 20.61
N HIS A 329 -16.88 10.09 21.63
CA HIS A 329 -17.94 10.99 22.08
C HIS A 329 -18.76 11.54 20.89
N SER A 330 -19.16 10.64 19.98
CA SER A 330 -19.90 11.00 18.76
C SER A 330 -21.37 11.26 19.07
N LYS A 331 -21.96 12.29 18.45
CA LYS A 331 -23.36 12.67 18.63
C LYS A 331 -24.35 11.57 18.25
N PHE A 332 -23.99 10.72 17.29
CA PHE A 332 -24.78 9.54 16.96
C PHE A 332 -23.93 8.43 16.35
N ILE A 333 -24.41 7.19 16.48
CA ILE A 333 -23.83 5.99 15.87
C ILE A 333 -24.95 5.12 15.31
N GLY A 334 -24.70 4.49 14.17
CA GLY A 334 -25.59 3.51 13.55
C GLY A 334 -24.87 2.25 13.11
N ILE A 335 -25.48 1.09 13.31
CA ILE A 335 -25.00 -0.19 12.78
C ILE A 335 -26.05 -0.72 11.82
N LEU A 336 -25.63 -0.95 10.58
CA LEU A 336 -26.41 -1.53 9.51
C LEU A 336 -25.85 -2.90 9.15
N THR A 337 -26.72 -3.83 8.77
CA THR A 337 -26.34 -5.11 8.16
C THR A 337 -26.78 -5.15 6.72
N TYR A 338 -25.99 -5.82 5.88
CA TYR A 338 -26.33 -6.01 4.47
C TYR A 338 -27.14 -7.30 4.29
N ASP A 339 -28.33 -7.18 3.68
CA ASP A 339 -29.12 -8.34 3.27
C ASP A 339 -28.81 -8.68 1.81
N GLU A 340 -28.09 -9.77 1.58
CA GLU A 340 -27.70 -10.21 0.23
C GLU A 340 -28.91 -10.56 -0.66
N LYS A 341 -30.02 -11.05 -0.07
CA LYS A 341 -31.23 -11.44 -0.82
C LYS A 341 -31.97 -10.22 -1.33
N MET A 342 -32.07 -9.18 -0.49
CA MET A 342 -32.76 -7.93 -0.85
C MET A 342 -31.83 -6.87 -1.45
N LYS A 343 -30.51 -7.11 -1.45
CA LYS A 343 -29.47 -6.15 -1.84
C LYS A 343 -29.61 -4.79 -1.16
N ALA A 344 -29.97 -4.79 0.13
CA ALA A 344 -30.30 -3.57 0.86
C ALA A 344 -29.76 -3.60 2.29
N TYR A 345 -29.46 -2.43 2.85
CA TYR A 345 -29.06 -2.31 4.25
C TYR A 345 -30.27 -2.28 5.19
N ARG A 346 -30.14 -2.91 6.35
CA ARG A 346 -31.11 -2.88 7.44
C ARG A 346 -30.47 -2.35 8.72
N VAL A 347 -31.16 -1.42 9.38
CA VAL A 347 -30.73 -0.88 10.68
C VAL A 347 -30.87 -1.96 11.75
N GLN A 348 -29.79 -2.23 12.48
CA GLN A 348 -29.78 -3.18 13.60
C GLN A 348 -29.67 -2.46 14.94
N SER A 349 -28.92 -1.36 14.98
CA SER A 349 -28.80 -0.52 16.16
C SER A 349 -28.58 0.92 15.73
N HIS A 350 -29.12 1.86 16.49
CA HIS A 350 -28.88 3.27 16.30
C HIS A 350 -28.98 4.00 17.64
N HIS A 351 -28.21 5.06 17.80
CA HIS A 351 -28.24 5.95 18.96
C HIS A 351 -28.04 7.38 18.47
N GLY A 352 -28.88 8.33 18.90
CA GLY A 352 -28.77 9.75 18.56
C GLY A 352 -29.36 10.17 17.20
N ALA A 353 -29.60 9.24 16.28
CA ALA A 353 -30.28 9.50 14.99
C ALA A 353 -31.07 8.29 14.51
N ALA A 354 -32.15 8.52 13.76
CA ALA A 354 -32.88 7.48 13.03
C ALA A 354 -32.56 7.57 11.53
N PHE A 355 -32.33 6.44 10.88
CA PHE A 355 -32.02 6.39 9.46
C PHE A 355 -33.27 6.12 8.64
N ASP A 356 -33.66 7.06 7.79
CA ASP A 356 -34.80 6.89 6.90
C ASP A 356 -34.46 5.99 5.68
N LYS A 357 -35.48 5.60 4.91
CA LYS A 357 -35.30 4.77 3.71
C LYS A 357 -34.43 5.44 2.64
N ARG A 358 -34.37 6.78 2.59
CA ARG A 358 -33.58 7.52 1.59
C ARG A 358 -32.09 7.37 1.90
N VAL A 359 -31.70 7.50 3.17
CA VAL A 359 -30.31 7.28 3.62
C VAL A 359 -29.88 5.85 3.32
N LEU A 360 -30.71 4.86 3.63
CA LEU A 360 -30.40 3.45 3.33
C LEU A 360 -30.21 3.21 1.81
N SER A 361 -31.10 3.78 0.98
CA SER A 361 -30.97 3.70 -0.48
C SER A 361 -29.70 4.37 -1.00
N ALA A 362 -29.31 5.51 -0.43
CA ALA A 362 -28.09 6.22 -0.81
C ALA A 362 -26.83 5.39 -0.48
N LEU A 363 -26.80 4.75 0.70
CA LEU A 363 -25.71 3.85 1.11
C LEU A 363 -25.63 2.62 0.20
N THR A 364 -26.76 2.04 -0.21
CA THR A 364 -26.79 0.94 -1.17
C THR A 364 -26.26 1.36 -2.55
N ALA A 365 -26.57 2.58 -3.01
CA ALA A 365 -26.10 3.08 -4.31
C ALA A 365 -24.59 3.32 -4.37
N ILE A 366 -23.93 3.54 -3.22
CA ILE A 366 -22.47 3.65 -3.11
C ILE A 366 -21.78 2.27 -3.27
N ASN A 367 -22.54 1.18 -3.15
CA ASN A 367 -22.01 -0.17 -3.08
C ASN A 367 -21.81 -0.81 -4.46
N GLN A 368 -20.56 -0.89 -4.93
CA GLN A 368 -20.04 -1.97 -5.80
C GLN A 368 -18.50 -2.00 -5.95
N GLY A 369 -17.74 -1.55 -4.94
CA GLY A 369 -16.26 -1.69 -4.96
C GLY A 369 -15.47 -0.82 -3.99
N TYR A 370 -16.12 0.14 -3.32
CA TYR A 370 -15.46 1.06 -2.36
C TYR A 370 -15.65 0.66 -0.89
N LEU A 371 -16.59 -0.25 -0.59
CA LEU A 371 -16.98 -0.63 0.77
C LEU A 371 -16.39 -1.99 1.23
N THR A 372 -15.48 -2.61 0.49
CA THR A 372 -15.06 -4.01 0.76
C THR A 372 -13.76 -4.17 1.55
N ASN A 373 -13.15 -3.08 2.04
CA ASN A 373 -11.78 -3.11 2.61
C ASN A 373 -11.68 -2.67 4.09
N ASN A 374 -12.79 -2.51 4.82
CA ASN A 374 -12.80 -1.97 6.19
C ASN A 374 -12.05 -0.63 6.31
N ILE A 375 -12.02 0.16 5.24
CA ILE A 375 -11.40 1.49 5.21
C ILE A 375 -12.50 2.50 5.55
N PRO A 376 -12.41 3.23 6.66
CA PRO A 376 -13.34 4.31 6.95
C PRO A 376 -13.34 5.40 5.89
N ILE A 377 -14.52 5.90 5.55
CA ILE A 377 -14.76 6.88 4.50
C ILE A 377 -15.40 8.11 5.13
N ILE A 378 -14.79 9.28 4.96
CA ILE A 378 -15.38 10.54 5.39
C ILE A 378 -16.41 10.98 4.34
N VAL A 379 -17.64 11.29 4.76
CA VAL A 379 -18.74 11.68 3.86
C VAL A 379 -18.40 12.95 3.07
N SER A 380 -17.74 13.94 3.69
CA SER A 380 -17.30 15.16 2.98
C SER A 380 -16.31 14.90 1.83
N GLU A 381 -15.66 13.73 1.80
CA GLU A 381 -14.81 13.30 0.69
C GLU A 381 -15.62 12.61 -0.43
N LEU A 382 -16.63 11.82 -0.05
CA LEU A 382 -17.62 11.27 -1.00
C LEU A 382 -18.29 12.40 -1.79
N MET A 383 -18.64 13.51 -1.12
CA MET A 383 -19.28 14.67 -1.75
C MET A 383 -18.49 15.24 -2.94
N ARG A 384 -17.16 15.20 -2.86
CA ARG A 384 -16.26 15.75 -3.88
C ARG A 384 -16.03 14.81 -5.06
N ASN A 385 -16.47 13.55 -4.96
CA ASN A 385 -16.23 12.55 -5.99
C ASN A 385 -17.44 12.44 -6.93
N ARG A 386 -17.26 12.86 -8.19
CA ARG A 386 -18.30 12.86 -9.23
C ARG A 386 -18.72 11.45 -9.69
N LEU A 387 -18.03 10.40 -9.25
CA LEU A 387 -18.40 9.01 -9.54
C LEU A 387 -19.65 8.56 -8.77
N PHE A 388 -20.04 9.28 -7.71
CA PHE A 388 -21.25 9.00 -6.96
C PHE A 388 -22.43 9.81 -7.48
N ASP A 389 -23.60 9.17 -7.51
CA ASP A 389 -24.86 9.83 -7.83
C ASP A 389 -25.04 11.08 -6.98
N GLN A 390 -25.37 12.20 -7.63
CA GLN A 390 -25.57 13.48 -6.96
C GLN A 390 -26.67 13.35 -5.89
N ARG A 391 -27.72 12.59 -6.20
CA ARG A 391 -28.84 12.38 -5.28
C ARG A 391 -28.43 11.65 -4.01
N ALA A 392 -27.60 10.61 -4.13
CA ALA A 392 -27.06 9.88 -2.99
C ALA A 392 -26.14 10.77 -2.13
N ARG A 393 -25.33 11.63 -2.77
CA ARG A 393 -24.47 12.61 -2.09
C ARG A 393 -25.29 13.60 -1.27
N ASP A 394 -26.31 14.20 -1.86
CA ASP A 394 -27.13 15.21 -1.18
C ASP A 394 -27.88 14.62 0.04
N VAL A 395 -28.38 13.39 -0.08
CA VAL A 395 -29.03 12.68 1.02
C VAL A 395 -28.06 12.40 2.17
N LEU A 396 -26.83 11.98 1.88
CA LEU A 396 -25.82 11.70 2.92
C LEU A 396 -25.27 12.97 3.58
N ALA A 397 -25.18 14.07 2.84
CA ALA A 397 -24.83 15.37 3.43
C ALA A 397 -25.91 15.83 4.42
N ALA A 398 -27.19 15.61 4.09
CA ALA A 398 -28.31 15.95 4.96
C ALA A 398 -28.49 15.00 6.15
N SER A 399 -27.92 13.79 6.11
CA SER A 399 -28.09 12.80 7.18
C SER A 399 -27.19 13.03 8.39
N GLY A 400 -26.27 14.01 8.33
CA GLY A 400 -25.33 14.31 9.42
C GLY A 400 -24.27 13.23 9.66
N ILE A 401 -24.14 12.25 8.77
CA ILE A 401 -23.12 11.20 8.88
C ILE A 401 -21.79 11.83 8.50
N GLU A 402 -20.77 11.67 9.34
CA GLU A 402 -19.43 12.17 9.06
C GLU A 402 -18.52 11.06 8.54
N VAL A 403 -18.63 9.85 9.10
CA VAL A 403 -17.80 8.70 8.73
C VAL A 403 -18.67 7.46 8.46
N ILE A 404 -18.43 6.82 7.31
CA ILE A 404 -18.99 5.52 6.93
C ILE A 404 -17.87 4.50 7.02
N ILE A 405 -18.06 3.47 7.84
CA ILE A 405 -17.05 2.44 8.10
C ILE A 405 -17.62 1.11 7.62
N PRO A 406 -17.08 0.53 6.55
CA PRO A 406 -17.56 -0.76 6.09
C PRO A 406 -17.21 -1.87 7.07
N LEU A 407 -18.09 -2.84 7.24
CA LEU A 407 -17.89 -4.06 8.02
C LEU A 407 -17.83 -5.22 7.03
N SER A 408 -16.63 -5.70 6.73
CA SER A 408 -16.39 -6.70 5.69
C SER A 408 -15.46 -7.82 6.15
N VAL A 409 -15.76 -9.03 5.69
CA VAL A 409 -15.00 -10.25 5.97
C VAL A 409 -14.67 -10.93 4.64
N LYS A 410 -13.37 -11.15 4.35
CA LYS A 410 -12.91 -11.77 3.09
C LYS A 410 -13.53 -11.12 1.83
N ASN A 411 -13.59 -9.79 1.80
CA ASN A 411 -14.22 -8.97 0.74
C ASN A 411 -15.75 -9.13 0.60
N ARG A 412 -16.43 -9.82 1.52
CA ARG A 412 -17.90 -9.84 1.62
C ARG A 412 -18.37 -8.71 2.54
N ASP A 413 -19.36 -7.95 2.08
CA ASP A 413 -20.00 -6.88 2.85
C ASP A 413 -20.98 -7.48 3.88
N ILE A 414 -20.67 -7.31 5.15
CA ILE A 414 -21.53 -7.72 6.27
C ILE A 414 -22.45 -6.57 6.67
N GLY A 415 -22.03 -5.32 6.46
CA GLY A 415 -22.74 -4.15 6.95
C GLY A 415 -21.91 -2.87 7.00
N LEU A 416 -22.48 -1.85 7.64
CA LEU A 416 -21.86 -0.54 7.81
C LEU A 416 -21.97 -0.08 9.27
N LEU A 417 -20.90 0.51 9.79
CA LEU A 417 -20.91 1.33 10.99
C LEU A 417 -20.88 2.80 10.55
N LEU A 418 -21.84 3.58 11.03
CA LEU A 418 -22.04 4.99 10.70
C LEU A 418 -21.76 5.82 11.95
N ILE A 419 -20.96 6.87 11.80
CA ILE A 419 -20.62 7.77 12.91
C ILE A 419 -20.93 9.21 12.51
N GLY A 420 -21.65 9.91 13.37
CA GLY A 420 -21.90 11.34 13.27
C GLY A 420 -20.72 12.18 13.79
N PRO A 421 -20.87 13.51 13.87
CA PRO A 421 -19.80 14.37 14.36
C PRO A 421 -19.47 14.13 15.83
N LYS A 422 -18.20 14.39 16.19
CA LYS A 422 -17.77 14.44 17.60
C LYS A 422 -18.51 15.55 18.34
N GLU A 423 -18.79 15.35 19.62
CA GLU A 423 -19.37 16.38 20.49
C GLU A 423 -18.45 17.60 20.62
N THR A 424 -17.14 17.39 20.58
CA THR A 424 -16.12 18.46 20.58
C THR A 424 -16.15 19.34 19.34
N GLY A 425 -16.78 18.88 18.25
CA GLY A 425 -16.77 19.56 16.94
C GLY A 425 -15.49 19.37 16.14
N GLU A 426 -14.52 18.59 16.66
CA GLU A 426 -13.31 18.25 15.92
C GLU A 426 -13.58 17.21 14.83
N ASN A 427 -12.91 17.36 13.69
CA ASN A 427 -12.96 16.38 12.60
C ASN A 427 -12.24 15.07 13.00
N TYR A 428 -12.62 13.95 12.39
CA TYR A 428 -11.91 12.68 12.55
C TYR A 428 -10.52 12.71 11.89
N GLY A 429 -9.48 12.52 12.71
CA GLY A 429 -8.07 12.48 12.33
C GLY A 429 -7.64 11.14 11.72
N GLU A 430 -6.37 11.02 11.31
CA GLU A 430 -5.86 9.75 10.74
C GLU A 430 -5.84 8.62 11.77
N ASP A 431 -5.42 8.92 13.01
CA ASP A 431 -5.37 7.94 14.10
C ASP A 431 -6.77 7.43 14.47
N ASP A 432 -7.78 8.30 14.44
CA ASP A 432 -9.18 7.92 14.69
C ASP A 432 -9.68 6.92 13.65
N LEU A 433 -9.39 7.18 12.36
CA LEU A 433 -9.82 6.33 11.27
C LEU A 433 -9.04 4.99 11.27
N ASP A 434 -7.75 5.00 11.60
CA ASP A 434 -6.99 3.76 11.76
C ASP A 434 -7.59 2.88 12.86
N PHE A 435 -7.93 3.48 14.01
CA PHE A 435 -8.62 2.77 15.09
C PHE A 435 -9.97 2.22 14.64
N LEU A 436 -10.80 3.05 14.00
CA LEU A 436 -12.12 2.65 13.49
C LEU A 436 -12.04 1.53 12.46
N GLY A 437 -11.01 1.51 11.62
CA GLY A 437 -10.74 0.43 10.69
C GLY A 437 -10.43 -0.89 11.39
N VAL A 438 -9.69 -0.87 12.51
CA VAL A 438 -9.44 -2.07 13.31
C VAL A 438 -10.70 -2.54 14.02
N VAL A 439 -11.44 -1.62 14.65
CA VAL A 439 -12.73 -1.93 15.28
C VAL A 439 -13.68 -2.57 14.28
N SER A 440 -13.75 -2.02 13.06
CA SER A 440 -14.53 -2.59 11.96
C SER A 440 -14.13 -4.02 11.64
N ALA A 441 -12.84 -4.30 11.44
CA ALA A 441 -12.39 -5.63 11.07
C ALA A 441 -12.75 -6.68 12.12
N GLN A 442 -12.57 -6.36 13.42
CA GLN A 442 -12.95 -7.27 14.50
C GLN A 442 -14.47 -7.41 14.64
N SER A 443 -15.19 -6.30 14.53
CA SER A 443 -16.66 -6.28 14.59
C SER A 443 -17.29 -7.09 13.46
N ALA A 444 -16.77 -6.94 12.23
CA ALA A 444 -17.26 -7.67 11.06
C ALA A 444 -17.13 -9.19 11.26
N ILE A 445 -16.00 -9.67 11.79
CA ILE A 445 -15.79 -11.10 12.08
C ILE A 445 -16.77 -11.59 13.16
N ALA A 446 -16.94 -10.84 14.24
CA ALA A 446 -17.83 -11.24 15.33
C ALA A 446 -19.30 -11.26 14.90
N ILE A 447 -19.75 -10.22 14.18
CA ILE A 447 -21.10 -10.13 13.62
C ILE A 447 -21.34 -11.28 12.64
N ASP A 448 -20.40 -11.54 11.73
CA ASP A 448 -20.51 -12.62 10.76
C ASP A 448 -20.66 -13.99 11.44
N ASN A 449 -19.79 -14.28 12.42
CA ASN A 449 -19.87 -15.52 13.19
C ASN A 449 -21.20 -15.65 13.95
N ALA A 450 -21.69 -14.58 14.57
CA ALA A 450 -22.95 -14.59 15.30
C ALA A 450 -24.17 -14.73 14.38
N LEU A 451 -24.14 -14.12 13.19
CA LEU A 451 -25.18 -14.27 12.17
C LEU A 451 -25.21 -15.71 11.63
N LEU A 452 -24.06 -16.29 11.30
CA LEU A 452 -23.94 -17.70 10.87
C LEU A 452 -24.42 -18.68 11.95
N TYR A 453 -24.07 -18.42 13.21
CA TYR A 453 -24.53 -19.23 14.33
C TYR A 453 -26.05 -19.14 14.51
N LYS A 454 -26.61 -17.92 14.43
CA LYS A 454 -28.05 -17.70 14.51
C LYS A 454 -28.80 -18.40 13.37
N GLU A 455 -28.31 -18.29 12.14
CA GLU A 455 -28.90 -18.96 10.98
C GLU A 455 -28.92 -20.48 11.16
N THR A 456 -27.81 -21.05 11.63
CA THR A 456 -27.70 -22.49 11.94
C THR A 456 -28.71 -22.90 13.01
N LYS A 457 -28.86 -22.10 14.08
CA LYS A 457 -29.82 -22.37 15.16
C LYS A 457 -31.26 -22.28 14.69
N ASP A 458 -31.60 -21.26 13.92
CA ASP A 458 -32.95 -21.05 13.36
C ASP A 458 -33.31 -22.17 12.37
N PHE A 459 -32.35 -22.62 11.56
CA PHE A 459 -32.52 -23.77 10.68
C PHE A 459 -32.76 -25.07 11.44
N ASN A 460 -31.96 -25.35 12.48
CA ASN A 460 -32.14 -26.54 13.32
C ASN A 460 -33.49 -26.54 14.05
N ALA A 461 -33.96 -25.37 14.51
CA ALA A 461 -35.27 -25.24 15.14
C ALA A 461 -36.41 -25.52 14.15
N LYS A 462 -36.30 -25.00 12.91
CA LYS A 462 -37.27 -25.31 11.83
C LYS A 462 -37.29 -26.80 11.51
N LEU A 463 -36.11 -27.41 11.33
CA LEU A 463 -35.99 -28.83 11.04
C LEU A 463 -36.60 -29.69 12.16
N LYS A 464 -36.36 -29.33 13.43
CA LYS A 464 -36.96 -30.02 14.57
C LYS A 464 -38.49 -29.97 14.53
N ASN A 465 -39.06 -28.79 14.27
CA ASN A 465 -40.52 -28.63 14.16
C ASN A 465 -41.09 -29.44 12.98
N GLU A 466 -40.39 -29.49 11.84
CA GLU A 466 -40.80 -30.33 10.70
C GLU A 466 -40.74 -31.82 11.01
N ILE A 467 -39.69 -32.29 11.70
CA ILE A 467 -39.57 -33.68 12.16
C ILE A 467 -40.68 -34.03 13.15
N GLU A 468 -40.97 -33.16 14.12
CA GLU A 468 -42.06 -33.38 15.08
C GLU A 468 -43.41 -33.49 14.37
N LYS A 469 -43.68 -32.62 13.40
CA LYS A 469 -44.89 -32.66 12.58
C LYS A 469 -45.00 -33.96 11.78
N ALA A 470 -43.94 -34.35 11.06
CA ALA A 470 -43.90 -35.58 10.29
C ALA A 470 -44.05 -36.83 11.19
N THR A 471 -43.48 -36.81 12.40
CA THR A 471 -43.59 -37.92 13.36
C THR A 471 -45.01 -38.06 13.90
N LEU A 472 -45.70 -36.94 14.15
CA LEU A 472 -47.11 -36.92 14.55
C LEU A 472 -48.00 -37.49 13.44
N GLU A 473 -47.82 -37.04 12.20
CA GLU A 473 -48.54 -37.54 11.02
C GLU A 473 -48.32 -39.05 10.81
N LEU A 474 -47.08 -39.53 11.00
CA LEU A 474 -46.74 -40.94 10.85
C LEU A 474 -47.33 -41.80 11.97
N LYS A 475 -47.38 -41.28 13.22
CA LYS A 475 -48.04 -41.96 14.35
C LYS A 475 -49.56 -42.03 14.14
N SER A 476 -50.21 -40.98 13.66
CA SER A 476 -51.64 -41.00 13.37
C SER A 476 -51.96 -41.98 12.25
N ALA A 477 -51.17 -41.97 11.16
CA ALA A 477 -51.34 -42.91 10.05
C ALA A 477 -51.15 -44.37 10.49
N ASN A 478 -50.13 -44.67 11.32
CA ASN A 478 -49.94 -46.01 11.87
C ASN A 478 -51.06 -46.45 12.82
N ALA A 479 -51.62 -45.53 13.61
CA ALA A 479 -52.75 -45.84 14.48
C ALA A 479 -54.02 -46.14 13.68
N GLU A 480 -54.24 -45.40 12.59
CA GLU A 480 -55.35 -45.62 11.66
C GLU A 480 -55.20 -46.95 10.89
N LEU A 481 -53.99 -47.24 10.39
CA LEU A 481 -53.67 -48.54 9.79
C LEU A 481 -53.92 -49.70 10.75
N LYS A 482 -53.48 -49.59 12.02
CA LYS A 482 -53.77 -50.61 13.04
C LYS A 482 -55.27 -50.81 13.26
N LYS A 483 -56.06 -49.74 13.30
CA LYS A 483 -57.53 -49.84 13.41
C LYS A 483 -58.13 -50.55 12.19
N LEU A 484 -57.66 -50.21 10.99
CA LEU A 484 -58.09 -50.86 9.75
C LEU A 484 -57.72 -52.35 9.70
N ASP A 485 -56.52 -52.72 10.15
CA ASP A 485 -56.07 -54.12 10.21
C ASP A 485 -56.90 -54.94 11.22
N ILE A 486 -57.23 -54.35 12.38
CA ILE A 486 -58.11 -54.99 13.37
C ILE A 486 -59.51 -55.20 12.78
N ALA A 487 -60.10 -54.16 12.18
CA ALA A 487 -61.43 -54.24 11.56
C ALA A 487 -61.48 -55.25 10.41
N LYS A 488 -60.41 -55.34 9.60
CA LYS A 488 -60.27 -56.33 8.52
C LYS A 488 -60.16 -57.76 9.07
N SER A 489 -59.42 -57.94 10.17
CA SER A 489 -59.27 -59.25 10.80
C SER A 489 -60.58 -59.76 11.39
N GLU A 490 -61.36 -58.88 12.04
CA GLU A 490 -62.71 -59.21 12.53
C GLU A 490 -63.66 -59.58 11.38
N PHE A 491 -63.59 -58.88 10.25
CA PHE A 491 -64.43 -59.15 9.08
C PHE A 491 -64.12 -60.49 8.39
N ILE A 492 -62.86 -60.96 8.43
CA ILE A 492 -62.45 -62.24 7.84
C ILE A 492 -62.74 -63.44 8.78
N SER A 493 -62.96 -63.18 10.07
CA SER A 493 -63.29 -64.20 11.07
C SER A 493 -64.78 -64.56 11.19
N ILE A 494 -65.64 -63.93 10.40
CA ILE A 494 -67.08 -64.22 10.23
C ILE A 494 -67.26 -64.91 8.89
#